data_AF-A0A0R2G9E0-F1
#
_entry.id   AF-A0A0R2G9E0-F1
#
_cell.length_a   1.000
_cell.length_b   1.000
_cell.length_c   1.000
_cell.angle_alpha   90.00
_cell.angle_beta   90.00
_cell.angle_gamma   90.00
#
_symmetry.space_group_name_H-M   'P 1'
#
loop_
_entity.id
_entity.type
_entity.pdbx_description
1 polymer ?
#
loop_
_entity_poly.entity_id
_entity_poly.type
_entity_poly.pdbx_seq_one_letter_code
_entity_poly.pdbx_strand_id
1 'polypeptide(L)'
;MFDDYLAQVRNHLNGIPTADQDDMLRFYDEQFMDAGYSLDEVVQKYGTPKQFARTLRLEYMMNLDDEAKRAATEPQSRTRTRGNILLLIVLCLFASPVLIPVAIGLIIVILVALMLFFMMIFGIYAAIIMTLAGGVFALINGLLLLGQSIPTGLFFIGTGFALTGLTLIGGPIIWNLTKWLFEVFMQGIKWIGRRFITHRTQQSLRSAADLGEE
;
A
#
# COMPACT_ATOMS: atom_id res chain seq x y z
N MET A 1 37.23 19.98 -36.93
CA MET A 1 36.14 19.03 -36.70
C MET A 1 36.58 18.10 -35.58
N PHE A 2 35.78 17.95 -34.53
CA PHE A 2 36.13 17.15 -33.35
C PHE A 2 35.86 15.66 -33.51
N ASP A 3 35.38 15.27 -34.70
CA ASP A 3 34.91 13.93 -35.05
C ASP A 3 35.91 12.82 -34.70
N ASP A 4 37.21 13.04 -34.94
CA ASP A 4 38.24 12.04 -34.65
C ASP A 4 38.44 11.85 -33.13
N TYR A 5 38.38 12.94 -32.36
CA TYR A 5 38.45 12.90 -30.90
C TYR A 5 37.21 12.22 -30.30
N LEU A 6 36.00 12.62 -30.73
CA LEU A 6 34.75 12.05 -30.25
C LEU A 6 34.56 10.59 -30.69
N ALA A 7 35.05 10.19 -31.87
CA ALA A 7 35.07 8.80 -32.30
C ALA A 7 35.94 7.93 -31.38
N GLN A 8 37.10 8.46 -30.94
CA GLN A 8 37.94 7.78 -29.95
C GLN A 8 37.29 7.71 -28.57
N VAL A 9 36.55 8.75 -28.17
CA VAL A 9 35.75 8.75 -26.92
C VAL A 9 34.67 7.65 -26.98
N ARG A 10 33.97 7.50 -28.11
CA ARG A 10 32.97 6.45 -28.35
C ARG A 10 33.53 5.05 -28.13
N ASN A 11 34.73 4.77 -28.63
CA ASN A 11 35.39 3.47 -28.45
C ASN A 11 35.69 3.13 -26.97
N HIS A 12 35.71 4.14 -26.09
CA HIS A 12 35.95 3.99 -24.66
C HIS A 12 34.67 4.04 -23.80
N LEU A 13 33.50 4.30 -24.40
CA LEU A 13 32.17 4.36 -23.74
C LEU A 13 31.50 2.97 -23.58
N ASN A 14 32.28 1.90 -23.48
CA ASN A 14 31.78 0.52 -23.39
C ASN A 14 30.90 0.28 -22.15
N GLY A 15 29.63 -0.05 -22.34
CA GLY A 15 28.67 -0.32 -21.24
C GLY A 15 27.52 0.68 -21.14
N ILE A 16 27.54 1.74 -21.95
CA ILE A 16 26.38 2.63 -22.17
C ILE A 16 25.65 2.15 -23.44
N PRO A 17 24.30 2.18 -23.52
CA PRO A 17 23.57 1.84 -24.73
C PRO A 17 23.98 2.73 -25.92
N THR A 18 24.04 2.17 -27.13
CA THR A 18 24.51 2.91 -28.34
C THR A 18 23.70 4.17 -28.61
N ALA A 19 22.38 4.15 -28.38
CA ALA A 19 21.53 5.34 -28.54
C ALA A 19 21.94 6.48 -27.60
N ASP A 20 22.20 6.16 -26.33
CA ASP A 20 22.59 7.13 -25.32
C ASP A 20 24.01 7.66 -25.59
N GLN A 21 24.93 6.81 -26.10
CA GLN A 21 26.26 7.26 -26.54
C GLN A 21 26.16 8.29 -27.66
N ASP A 22 25.32 8.04 -28.65
CA ASP A 22 25.16 8.91 -29.82
C ASP A 22 24.53 10.26 -29.41
N ASP A 23 23.54 10.24 -28.52
CA ASP A 23 22.91 11.46 -27.99
C ASP A 23 23.90 12.28 -27.14
N MET A 24 24.68 11.64 -26.26
CA MET A 24 25.69 12.31 -25.43
C MET A 24 26.79 12.94 -26.28
N LEU A 25 27.36 12.19 -27.23
CA LEU A 25 28.43 12.68 -28.09
C LEU A 25 27.94 13.84 -28.97
N ARG A 26 26.71 13.78 -29.47
CA ARG A 26 26.11 14.87 -30.25
C ARG A 26 25.91 16.14 -29.41
N PHE A 27 25.47 16.01 -28.17
CA PHE A 27 25.33 17.15 -27.27
C PHE A 27 26.66 17.87 -27.03
N TYR A 28 27.74 17.12 -26.79
CA TYR A 28 29.06 17.72 -26.58
C TYR A 28 29.67 18.26 -27.88
N ASP A 29 29.41 17.63 -29.03
CA ASP A 29 29.81 18.16 -30.33
C ASP A 29 29.14 19.52 -30.61
N GLU A 30 27.81 19.60 -30.42
CA GLU A 30 27.04 20.85 -30.51
C GLU A 30 27.60 21.91 -29.54
N GLN A 31 27.93 21.51 -28.30
CA GLN A 31 28.49 22.43 -27.31
C GLN A 31 29.89 22.92 -27.66
N PHE A 32 30.76 22.06 -28.20
CA PHE A 32 32.12 22.46 -28.60
C PHE A 32 32.09 23.42 -29.78
N MET A 33 31.14 23.22 -30.71
CA MET A 33 30.92 24.13 -31.82
C MET A 33 30.32 25.46 -31.38
N ASP A 34 29.32 25.47 -30.51
CA ASP A 34 28.68 26.70 -29.99
C ASP A 34 29.64 27.54 -29.14
N ALA A 35 30.47 26.88 -28.33
CA ALA A 35 31.52 27.53 -27.56
C ALA A 35 32.74 27.97 -28.40
N GLY A 36 32.80 27.56 -29.68
CA GLY A 36 33.89 27.90 -30.58
C GLY A 36 35.25 27.35 -30.17
N TYR A 37 35.28 26.21 -29.47
CA TYR A 37 36.55 25.62 -29.03
C TYR A 37 37.42 25.16 -30.21
N SER A 38 38.71 25.10 -29.99
CA SER A 38 39.66 24.37 -30.82
C SER A 38 39.90 22.97 -30.25
N LEU A 39 40.44 22.05 -31.06
CA LEU A 39 40.72 20.68 -30.62
C LEU A 39 41.67 20.66 -29.41
N ASP A 40 42.66 21.53 -29.40
CA ASP A 40 43.63 21.65 -28.31
C ASP A 40 42.98 22.14 -27.01
N GLU A 41 42.02 23.06 -27.09
CA GLU A 41 41.26 23.54 -25.94
C GLU A 41 40.33 22.47 -25.36
N VAL A 42 39.71 21.64 -26.21
CA VAL A 42 38.90 20.50 -25.77
C VAL A 42 39.77 19.47 -25.05
N VAL A 43 40.95 19.13 -25.59
CA VAL A 43 41.90 18.21 -24.95
C VAL A 43 42.42 18.77 -23.64
N GLN A 44 42.66 20.08 -23.55
CA GLN A 44 43.09 20.74 -22.32
C GLN A 44 42.00 20.74 -21.24
N LYS A 45 40.74 21.00 -21.64
CA LYS A 45 39.61 21.16 -20.71
C LYS A 45 39.02 19.83 -20.25
N TYR A 46 38.87 18.87 -21.17
CA TYR A 46 38.20 17.60 -20.93
C TYR A 46 39.16 16.40 -20.83
N GLY A 47 40.44 16.61 -21.18
CA GLY A 47 41.49 15.61 -21.10
C GLY A 47 41.60 14.72 -22.35
N THR A 48 42.34 13.64 -22.22
CA THR A 48 42.47 12.63 -23.29
C THR A 48 41.12 11.95 -23.58
N PRO A 49 40.89 11.41 -24.79
CA PRO A 49 39.63 10.73 -25.15
C PRO A 49 39.19 9.67 -24.13
N LYS A 50 40.16 8.94 -23.57
CA LYS A 50 39.94 7.92 -22.54
C LYS A 50 39.52 8.50 -21.19
N GLN A 51 40.09 9.64 -20.79
CA GLN A 51 39.73 10.32 -19.55
C GLN A 51 38.32 10.91 -19.65
N PHE A 52 38.02 11.57 -20.77
CA PHE A 52 36.69 12.13 -21.01
C PHE A 52 35.62 11.03 -21.03
N ALA A 53 35.84 9.93 -21.76
CA ALA A 53 34.93 8.77 -21.75
C ALA A 53 34.66 8.21 -20.34
N ARG A 54 35.66 8.21 -19.46
CA ARG A 54 35.50 7.75 -18.07
C ARG A 54 34.62 8.72 -17.27
N THR A 55 34.79 10.02 -17.46
CA THR A 55 33.96 11.04 -16.81
C THR A 55 32.51 10.96 -17.27
N LEU A 56 32.24 10.86 -18.57
CA LEU A 56 30.89 10.68 -19.10
C LEU A 56 30.21 9.43 -18.53
N ARG A 57 30.96 8.32 -18.38
CA ARG A 57 30.41 7.11 -17.78
C ARG A 57 29.99 7.29 -16.33
N LEU A 58 30.81 7.97 -15.54
CA LEU A 58 30.47 8.24 -14.14
C LEU A 58 29.25 9.14 -14.04
N GLU A 59 29.16 10.15 -14.88
CA GLU A 59 28.01 11.05 -14.96
C GLU A 59 26.72 10.30 -15.34
N TYR A 60 26.78 9.44 -16.35
CA TYR A 60 25.66 8.57 -16.73
C TYR A 60 25.21 7.67 -15.58
N MET A 61 26.15 7.05 -14.85
CA MET A 61 25.84 6.17 -13.72
C MET A 61 25.28 6.91 -12.51
N MET A 62 25.77 8.11 -12.19
CA MET A 62 25.22 8.94 -11.10
C MET A 62 23.78 9.38 -11.41
N ASN A 63 23.50 9.76 -12.66
CA ASN A 63 22.16 10.13 -13.08
C ASN A 63 21.17 8.95 -12.99
N LEU A 64 21.62 7.73 -13.31
CA LEU A 64 20.85 6.49 -13.12
C LEU A 64 20.54 6.20 -11.63
N ASP A 65 21.52 6.37 -10.75
CA ASP A 65 21.39 6.08 -9.31
C ASP A 65 20.51 7.11 -8.59
N ASP A 66 20.61 8.38 -8.98
CA ASP A 66 19.77 9.46 -8.45
C ASP A 66 18.32 9.32 -8.94
N GLU A 67 18.10 8.87 -10.17
CA GLU A 67 16.76 8.48 -10.66
C GLU A 67 16.21 7.25 -9.93
N ALA A 68 17.05 6.26 -9.61
CA ALA A 68 16.63 5.07 -8.85
C ALA A 68 16.20 5.40 -7.41
N LYS A 69 16.90 6.32 -6.73
CA LYS A 69 16.52 6.78 -5.38
C LYS A 69 15.24 7.61 -5.37
N ARG A 70 15.01 8.41 -6.41
CA ARG A 70 13.79 9.22 -6.55
C ARG A 70 12.56 8.35 -6.89
N ALA A 71 12.74 7.27 -7.65
CA ALA A 71 11.68 6.32 -8.01
C ALA A 71 11.14 5.48 -6.83
N ALA A 72 11.87 5.37 -5.73
CA ALA A 72 11.37 4.73 -4.51
C ALA A 72 10.44 5.64 -3.69
N THR A 73 10.45 6.95 -3.95
CA THR A 73 9.75 7.94 -3.12
C THR A 73 8.56 8.60 -3.84
N GLU A 74 8.59 8.74 -5.17
CA GLU A 74 7.44 9.29 -5.92
C GLU A 74 7.20 8.61 -7.28
N PRO A 75 5.93 8.32 -7.64
CA PRO A 75 5.58 7.67 -8.89
C PRO A 75 5.33 8.69 -10.00
N GLN A 76 6.36 9.30 -10.59
CA GLN A 76 6.17 9.95 -11.88
C GLN A 76 7.44 10.07 -12.75
N SER A 77 7.33 9.48 -13.96
CA SER A 77 8.02 9.83 -15.23
C SER A 77 9.54 9.60 -15.33
N ARG A 78 9.99 8.45 -15.88
CA ARG A 78 10.48 8.21 -17.27
C ARG A 78 11.83 8.89 -17.57
N THR A 79 12.88 8.13 -17.90
CA THR A 79 13.00 7.45 -19.20
C THR A 79 13.50 6.00 -19.07
N ARG A 80 12.83 5.09 -19.78
CA ARG A 80 13.19 3.67 -19.85
C ARG A 80 13.41 3.35 -21.32
N THR A 81 14.39 2.51 -21.64
CA THR A 81 14.61 1.99 -23.00
C THR A 81 13.29 1.47 -23.60
N ARG A 82 13.09 1.54 -24.93
CA ARG A 82 11.82 1.19 -25.60
C ARG A 82 11.22 -0.15 -25.13
N GLY A 83 12.06 -1.15 -24.85
CA GLY A 83 11.63 -2.44 -24.27
C GLY A 83 11.08 -2.33 -22.84
N ASN A 84 11.70 -1.50 -22.00
CA ASN A 84 11.21 -1.20 -20.66
C ASN A 84 10.03 -0.22 -20.63
N ILE A 85 9.87 0.66 -21.64
CA ILE A 85 8.64 1.44 -21.84
C ILE A 85 7.50 0.54 -22.34
N LEU A 86 7.74 -0.38 -23.27
CA LEU A 86 6.77 -1.40 -23.67
C LEU A 86 6.36 -2.27 -22.49
N LEU A 87 7.32 -2.70 -21.67
CA LEU A 87 7.05 -3.46 -20.46
C LEU A 87 6.29 -2.61 -19.44
N LEU A 88 6.61 -1.32 -19.26
CA LEU A 88 5.81 -0.42 -18.42
C LEU A 88 4.42 -0.14 -18.96
N ILE A 89 4.25 0.00 -20.27
CA ILE A 89 2.93 0.22 -20.90
C ILE A 89 2.11 -1.06 -20.77
N VAL A 90 2.68 -2.24 -21.00
CA VAL A 90 2.01 -3.54 -20.77
C VAL A 90 1.71 -3.72 -19.29
N LEU A 91 2.62 -3.36 -18.39
CA LEU A 91 2.43 -3.44 -16.94
C LEU A 91 1.40 -2.42 -16.45
N CYS A 92 1.31 -1.22 -17.03
CA CYS A 92 0.25 -0.24 -16.77
C CYS A 92 -1.09 -0.69 -17.38
N LEU A 93 -1.08 -1.28 -18.58
CA LEU A 93 -2.25 -1.81 -19.27
C LEU A 93 -2.77 -3.09 -18.62
N PHE A 94 -1.92 -3.85 -17.91
CA PHE A 94 -2.32 -4.95 -17.03
C PHE A 94 -2.65 -4.46 -15.62
N ALA A 95 -1.96 -3.44 -15.10
CA ALA A 95 -2.27 -2.86 -13.80
C ALA A 95 -3.63 -2.13 -13.82
N SER A 96 -4.03 -1.50 -14.93
CA SER A 96 -5.32 -0.84 -15.11
C SER A 96 -6.53 -1.79 -14.94
N PRO A 97 -6.61 -2.95 -15.62
CA PRO A 97 -7.66 -3.94 -15.41
C PRO A 97 -7.44 -4.75 -14.13
N VAL A 98 -6.30 -4.65 -13.43
CA VAL A 98 -6.08 -5.22 -12.10
C VAL A 98 -6.52 -4.24 -11.00
N LEU A 99 -6.48 -2.93 -11.23
CA LEU A 99 -6.85 -1.91 -10.25
C LEU A 99 -8.35 -1.96 -9.94
N ILE A 100 -9.18 -2.18 -10.95
CA ILE A 100 -10.64 -2.31 -10.81
C ILE A 100 -11.02 -3.54 -9.96
N PRO A 101 -10.60 -4.78 -10.27
CA PRO A 101 -10.91 -5.95 -9.46
C PRO A 101 -10.25 -5.91 -8.08
N VAL A 102 -9.08 -5.29 -7.92
CA VAL A 102 -8.47 -5.08 -6.59
C VAL A 102 -9.30 -4.10 -5.75
N ALA A 103 -9.78 -3.00 -6.34
CA ALA A 103 -10.67 -2.07 -5.63
C ALA A 103 -11.99 -2.72 -5.23
N ILE A 104 -12.60 -3.48 -6.13
CA ILE A 104 -13.82 -4.25 -5.87
C ILE A 104 -13.56 -5.32 -4.80
N GLY A 105 -12.43 -6.04 -4.90
CA GLY A 105 -12.02 -7.04 -3.92
C GLY A 105 -11.85 -6.45 -2.51
N LEU A 106 -11.27 -5.26 -2.40
CA LEU A 106 -11.15 -4.55 -1.13
C LEU A 106 -12.52 -4.21 -0.54
N ILE A 107 -13.46 -3.72 -1.36
CA ILE A 107 -14.83 -3.43 -0.93
C ILE A 107 -15.54 -4.70 -0.45
N ILE A 108 -15.40 -5.81 -1.19
CA ILE A 108 -15.98 -7.11 -0.81
C ILE A 108 -15.41 -7.60 0.52
N VAL A 109 -14.08 -7.51 0.72
CA VAL A 109 -13.43 -7.90 1.99
C VAL A 109 -13.98 -7.08 3.15
N ILE A 110 -14.16 -5.76 2.97
CA ILE A 110 -14.75 -4.87 3.98
C ILE A 110 -16.21 -5.28 4.26
N LEU A 111 -16.98 -5.60 3.23
CA LEU A 111 -18.39 -5.98 3.35
C LEU A 111 -18.54 -7.35 4.05
N VAL A 112 -17.71 -8.32 3.69
CA VAL A 112 -17.67 -9.63 4.36
C VAL A 112 -17.26 -9.47 5.82
N ALA A 113 -16.23 -8.67 6.11
CA ALA A 113 -15.83 -8.37 7.49
C ALA A 113 -16.97 -7.74 8.30
N LEU A 114 -17.72 -6.81 7.69
CA LEU A 114 -18.90 -6.20 8.31
C LEU A 114 -20.00 -7.24 8.56
N MET A 115 -20.27 -8.12 7.60
CA MET A 115 -21.30 -9.14 7.72
C MET A 115 -20.97 -10.16 8.82
N LEU A 116 -19.71 -10.61 8.89
CA LEU A 116 -19.21 -11.48 9.94
C LEU A 116 -19.33 -10.82 11.32
N PHE A 117 -19.03 -9.53 11.40
CA PHE A 117 -19.18 -8.75 12.63
C PHE A 117 -20.65 -8.70 13.10
N PHE A 118 -21.59 -8.44 12.18
CA PHE A 118 -23.02 -8.48 12.50
C PHE A 118 -23.50 -9.87 12.93
N MET A 119 -23.06 -10.93 12.25
CA MET A 119 -23.39 -12.32 12.60
C MET A 119 -22.86 -12.69 13.99
N MET A 120 -21.65 -12.25 14.33
CA MET A 120 -21.06 -12.48 15.65
C MET A 120 -21.88 -11.78 16.76
N ILE A 121 -22.25 -10.51 16.56
CA ILE A 121 -23.10 -9.78 17.51
C ILE A 121 -24.46 -10.47 17.64
N PHE A 122 -25.12 -10.77 16.53
CA PHE A 122 -26.43 -11.43 16.53
C PHE A 122 -26.38 -12.79 17.23
N GLY A 123 -25.32 -13.57 17.00
CA GLY A 123 -25.10 -14.87 17.64
C GLY A 123 -24.97 -14.76 19.17
N ILE A 124 -24.26 -13.74 19.66
CA ILE A 124 -24.13 -13.48 21.10
C ILE A 124 -25.48 -13.14 21.73
N TYR A 125 -26.27 -12.26 21.09
CA TYR A 125 -27.61 -11.91 21.58
C TYR A 125 -28.57 -13.10 21.52
N ALA A 126 -28.55 -13.88 20.43
CA ALA A 126 -29.37 -15.09 20.29
C ALA A 126 -29.01 -16.14 21.36
N ALA A 127 -27.71 -16.32 21.65
CA ALA A 127 -27.25 -17.23 22.71
C ALA A 127 -27.79 -16.82 24.08
N ILE A 128 -27.79 -15.52 24.41
CA ILE A 128 -28.36 -15.02 25.68
C ILE A 128 -29.85 -15.35 25.76
N ILE A 129 -30.62 -15.06 24.70
CA ILE A 129 -32.07 -15.32 24.66
C ILE A 129 -32.35 -16.82 24.79
N MET A 130 -31.60 -17.66 24.08
CA MET A 130 -31.72 -19.12 24.14
C MET A 130 -31.37 -19.66 25.52
N THR A 131 -30.34 -19.12 26.17
CA THR A 131 -29.93 -19.54 27.52
C THR A 131 -30.99 -19.13 28.55
N LEU A 132 -31.59 -17.95 28.40
CA LEU A 132 -32.67 -17.48 29.27
C LEU A 132 -33.94 -18.33 29.09
N ALA A 133 -34.35 -18.57 27.85
CA ALA A 133 -35.51 -19.41 27.53
C ALA A 133 -35.29 -20.87 27.95
N GLY A 134 -34.10 -21.41 27.72
CA GLY A 134 -33.69 -22.74 28.17
C GLY A 134 -33.66 -22.87 29.68
N GLY A 135 -33.20 -21.83 30.40
CA GLY A 135 -33.24 -21.77 31.85
C GLY A 135 -34.67 -21.82 32.40
N VAL A 136 -35.59 -21.04 31.83
CA VAL A 136 -37.01 -21.07 32.21
C VAL A 136 -37.65 -22.43 31.91
N PHE A 137 -37.37 -23.01 30.73
CA PHE A 137 -37.83 -24.36 30.39
C PHE A 137 -37.29 -25.44 31.34
N ALA A 138 -36.02 -25.33 31.74
CA ALA A 138 -35.39 -26.23 32.71
C ALA A 138 -36.01 -26.11 34.10
N LEU A 139 -36.37 -24.89 34.53
CA LEU A 139 -37.08 -24.66 35.81
C LEU A 139 -38.48 -25.30 35.81
N ILE A 140 -39.24 -25.15 34.72
CA ILE A 140 -40.58 -25.74 34.58
C ILE A 140 -40.50 -27.28 34.57
N ASN A 141 -39.58 -27.84 33.77
CA ASN A 141 -39.37 -29.30 33.73
C ASN A 141 -38.84 -29.84 35.06
N GLY A 142 -37.96 -29.11 35.74
CA GLY A 142 -37.47 -29.47 37.07
C GLY A 142 -38.59 -29.55 38.11
N LEU A 143 -39.56 -28.62 38.04
CA LEU A 143 -40.72 -28.61 38.95
C LEU A 143 -41.70 -29.76 38.66
N LEU A 144 -41.88 -30.14 37.39
CA LEU A 144 -42.66 -31.31 36.98
C LEU A 144 -41.98 -32.62 37.41
N LEU A 145 -40.65 -32.73 37.26
CA LEU A 145 -39.88 -33.93 37.63
C LEU A 145 -39.71 -34.12 39.14
N LEU A 146 -39.88 -33.07 39.95
CA LEU A 146 -39.89 -33.18 41.42
C LEU A 146 -40.94 -34.18 41.93
N GLY A 147 -42.07 -34.33 41.20
CA GLY A 147 -43.10 -35.31 41.53
C GLY A 147 -42.72 -36.77 41.21
N GLN A 148 -41.69 -36.99 40.40
CA GLN A 148 -41.20 -38.33 40.01
C GLN A 148 -39.88 -38.70 40.70
N SER A 149 -38.95 -37.76 40.81
CA SER A 149 -37.63 -37.99 41.41
C SER A 149 -37.06 -36.70 41.98
N ILE A 150 -37.05 -36.60 43.31
CA ILE A 150 -36.54 -35.44 44.07
C ILE A 150 -35.10 -35.04 43.67
N PRO A 151 -34.13 -35.97 43.50
CA PRO A 151 -32.75 -35.60 43.15
C PRO A 151 -32.65 -34.91 41.78
N THR A 152 -33.40 -35.42 40.81
CA THR A 152 -33.39 -34.94 39.42
C THR A 152 -34.03 -33.56 39.35
N GLY A 153 -35.13 -33.33 40.07
CA GLY A 153 -35.77 -32.02 40.17
C GLY A 153 -34.86 -30.95 40.78
N LEU A 154 -34.14 -31.27 41.86
CA LEU A 154 -33.17 -30.36 42.48
C LEU A 154 -32.01 -30.01 41.53
N PHE A 155 -31.54 -31.00 40.75
CA PHE A 155 -30.44 -30.81 39.80
C PHE A 155 -30.84 -29.86 38.65
N PHE A 156 -32.05 -30.00 38.11
CA PHE A 156 -32.59 -29.12 37.05
C PHE A 156 -32.88 -27.70 37.55
N ILE A 157 -33.39 -27.56 38.78
CA ILE A 157 -33.59 -26.24 39.40
C ILE A 157 -32.25 -25.55 39.65
N GLY A 158 -31.24 -26.29 40.15
CA GLY A 158 -29.89 -25.78 40.36
C GLY A 158 -29.20 -25.34 39.07
N THR A 159 -29.28 -26.14 38.01
CA THR A 159 -28.74 -25.77 36.69
C THR A 159 -29.49 -24.59 36.07
N GLY A 160 -30.81 -24.51 36.24
CA GLY A 160 -31.60 -23.34 35.82
C GLY A 160 -31.12 -22.04 36.48
N PHE A 161 -30.93 -22.03 37.80
CA PHE A 161 -30.38 -20.87 38.51
C PHE A 161 -28.93 -20.57 38.13
N ALA A 162 -28.08 -21.60 37.96
CA ALA A 162 -26.69 -21.42 37.55
C ALA A 162 -26.57 -20.81 36.15
N LEU A 163 -27.37 -21.29 35.18
CA LEU A 163 -27.41 -20.76 33.81
C LEU A 163 -27.92 -19.32 33.77
N THR A 164 -28.98 -19.03 34.53
CA THR A 164 -29.55 -17.68 34.59
C THR A 164 -28.60 -16.70 35.28
N GLY A 165 -27.95 -17.12 36.38
CA GLY A 165 -26.94 -16.34 37.09
C GLY A 165 -25.70 -16.07 36.25
N LEU A 166 -25.21 -17.07 35.50
CA LEU A 166 -24.08 -16.92 34.59
C LEU A 166 -24.39 -15.93 33.46
N THR A 167 -25.62 -15.97 32.93
CA THR A 167 -26.09 -15.04 31.89
C THR A 167 -26.17 -13.60 32.41
N LEU A 168 -26.61 -13.41 33.66
CA LEU A 168 -26.74 -12.09 34.28
C LEU A 168 -25.36 -11.45 34.56
N ILE A 169 -24.39 -12.25 35.01
CA ILE A 169 -22.99 -11.82 35.18
C ILE A 169 -22.31 -11.58 33.83
N GLY A 170 -22.68 -12.36 32.81
CA GLY A 170 -22.23 -12.16 31.44
C GLY A 170 -22.74 -10.85 30.81
N GLY A 171 -23.94 -10.39 31.17
CA GLY A 171 -24.55 -9.16 30.64
C GLY A 171 -23.62 -7.93 30.55
N PRO A 172 -22.98 -7.48 31.65
CA PRO A 172 -22.03 -6.35 31.60
C PRO A 172 -20.77 -6.64 30.79
N ILE A 173 -20.31 -7.89 30.74
CA ILE A 173 -19.18 -8.31 29.90
C ILE A 173 -19.55 -8.20 28.42
N ILE A 174 -20.75 -8.64 28.03
CA ILE A 174 -21.27 -8.47 26.68
C ILE A 174 -21.38 -6.98 26.34
N TRP A 175 -21.93 -6.15 27.22
CA TRP A 175 -22.05 -4.70 26.96
C TRP A 175 -20.70 -4.03 26.69
N ASN A 176 -19.69 -4.34 27.51
CA ASN A 176 -18.33 -3.85 27.28
C ASN A 176 -17.73 -4.44 26.00
N LEU A 177 -18.00 -5.70 25.69
CA LEU A 177 -17.53 -6.34 24.47
C LEU A 177 -18.13 -5.69 23.22
N THR A 178 -19.42 -5.34 23.22
CA THR A 178 -20.07 -4.65 22.09
C THR A 178 -19.48 -3.25 21.89
N LYS A 179 -19.25 -2.50 22.98
CA LYS A 179 -18.58 -1.18 22.92
C LYS A 179 -17.16 -1.31 22.37
N TRP A 180 -16.39 -2.25 22.88
CA TRP A 180 -15.02 -2.50 22.43
C TRP A 180 -14.99 -2.92 20.96
N LEU A 181 -15.90 -3.80 20.52
CA LEU A 181 -16.05 -4.18 19.11
C LEU A 181 -16.33 -2.97 18.21
N PHE A 182 -17.19 -2.04 18.67
CA PHE A 182 -17.52 -0.83 17.91
C PHE A 182 -16.32 0.14 17.81
N GLU A 183 -15.52 0.24 18.86
CA GLU A 183 -14.27 1.01 18.85
C GLU A 183 -13.25 0.40 17.90
N VAL A 184 -13.06 -0.93 17.93
CA VAL A 184 -12.18 -1.65 16.99
C VAL A 184 -12.66 -1.46 15.55
N PHE A 185 -13.96 -1.50 15.30
CA PHE A 185 -14.55 -1.23 13.98
C PHE A 185 -14.26 0.21 13.51
N MET A 186 -14.48 1.21 14.37
CA MET A 186 -14.18 2.61 14.05
C MET A 186 -12.68 2.84 13.83
N GLN A 187 -11.82 2.18 14.60
CA GLN A 187 -10.37 2.25 14.40
C GLN A 187 -9.95 1.59 13.09
N GLY A 188 -10.55 0.45 12.72
CA GLY A 188 -10.32 -0.21 11.43
C GLY A 188 -10.67 0.69 10.25
N ILE A 189 -11.84 1.34 10.29
CA ILE A 189 -12.26 2.31 9.25
C ILE A 189 -11.31 3.52 9.22
N LYS A 190 -10.98 4.10 10.38
CA LYS A 190 -10.05 5.24 10.44
C LYS A 190 -8.66 4.87 9.97
N TRP A 191 -8.19 3.65 10.21
CA TRP A 191 -6.89 3.16 9.76
C TRP A 191 -6.85 2.93 8.24
N ILE A 192 -7.89 2.31 7.67
CA ILE A 192 -8.07 2.18 6.22
C ILE A 192 -8.13 3.58 5.57
N GLY A 193 -8.92 4.49 6.13
CA GLY A 193 -9.12 5.84 5.58
C GLY A 193 -7.85 6.67 5.65
N ARG A 194 -7.10 6.60 6.76
CA ARG A 194 -5.83 7.31 6.90
C ARG A 194 -4.75 6.78 5.95
N ARG A 195 -4.79 5.49 5.63
CA ARG A 195 -3.80 4.86 4.73
C ARG A 195 -4.06 5.13 3.24
N PHE A 196 -5.31 5.43 2.86
CA PHE A 196 -5.67 5.72 1.46
C PHE A 196 -5.97 7.19 1.15
N ILE A 197 -6.50 7.97 2.11
CA ILE A 197 -7.02 9.34 1.84
C ILE A 197 -6.00 10.43 2.20
N THR A 198 -5.18 10.24 3.23
CA THR A 198 -4.29 11.32 3.74
C THR A 198 -3.15 11.69 2.80
N HIS A 199 -2.80 10.85 1.82
CA HIS A 199 -1.73 11.18 0.87
C HIS A 199 -2.12 12.24 -0.18
N ARG A 200 -3.40 12.50 -0.44
CA ARG A 200 -3.81 13.48 -1.48
C ARG A 200 -4.03 14.90 -0.95
N THR A 201 -4.40 15.07 0.31
CA THR A 201 -4.82 16.39 0.84
C THR A 201 -3.65 17.32 1.18
N GLN A 202 -2.44 16.79 1.40
CA GLN A 202 -1.28 17.65 1.66
C GLN A 202 -0.66 18.27 0.40
N GLN A 203 -0.83 17.65 -0.78
CA GLN A 203 -0.30 18.20 -2.03
C GLN A 203 -1.09 19.43 -2.50
N SER A 204 -2.42 19.46 -2.32
CA SER A 204 -3.24 20.60 -2.78
C SER A 204 -3.05 21.87 -1.96
N LEU A 205 -2.70 21.77 -0.68
CA LEU A 205 -2.51 22.93 0.20
C LEU A 205 -1.16 23.62 -0.01
N ARG A 206 -0.11 22.88 -0.39
CA ARG A 206 1.19 23.47 -0.76
C ARG A 206 1.14 24.19 -2.10
N SER A 207 0.44 23.62 -3.09
CA SER A 207 0.29 24.24 -4.42
C SER A 207 -0.53 25.53 -4.40
N ALA A 208 -1.43 25.70 -3.41
CA ALA A 208 -2.20 26.94 -3.24
C ALA A 208 -1.47 28.03 -2.45
N ALA A 209 -0.45 27.66 -1.67
CA ALA A 209 0.39 28.61 -0.95
C ALA A 209 1.45 29.26 -1.87
N ASP A 210 2.04 28.49 -2.80
CA ASP A 210 2.99 29.02 -3.79
C ASP A 210 2.34 29.97 -4.80
N LEU A 211 1.08 29.74 -5.17
CA LEU A 211 0.34 30.59 -6.12
C LEU A 211 -0.21 31.88 -5.50
N GLY A 212 -0.02 32.08 -4.18
CA GLY A 212 -0.44 33.28 -3.46
C GLY A 212 0.70 34.26 -3.15
N GLU A 213 1.95 33.89 -3.46
CA GLU A 213 3.14 34.72 -3.20
C GLU A 213 3.80 35.31 -4.46
N GLU A 214 3.19 35.16 -5.65
CA GLU A 214 3.59 35.89 -6.89
C GLU A 214 2.71 37.13 -7.16
#